data_AF-A0A7C4UC41-F1
#
_entry.id   AF-A0A7C4UC41-F1
#
_cell.length_a   1.000
_cell.length_b   1.000
_cell.length_c   1.000
_cell.angle_alpha   90.00
_cell.angle_beta   90.00
_cell.angle_gamma   90.00
#
_symmetry.space_group_name_H-M   'P 1'
#
loop_
_entity.id
_entity.type
_entity.pdbx_description
1 polymer ?
#
loop_
_entity_poly.entity_id
_entity_poly.type
_entity_poly.pdbx_seq_one_letter_code
_entity_poly.pdbx_strand_id
1 'polypeptide(L)'
;MNYNEANYDEVVRIADTLLKEDTFSIDDEIDIRTYLSFSLVAIGDTSRARKEFIKILLKKPDYSLNPEFVSPKIISIFLIAKDEYLRIVKEMKEKIPPPLWYGIILPGTYQFKVESRLKGNIMKYSFISSSSGLILSFLSKEILHRIYLSKRDQEEIDKWYRYYNLSYKSTFFFSYTTGGIYIFNLLDCLSLRRYKKSVDY
;
A
#
# COMPACT_ATOMS: atom_id res chain seq x y z
N MET A 1 -48.84 31.79 -17.59
CA MET A 1 -47.44 31.70 -17.12
C MET A 1 -47.11 30.23 -17.02
N ASN A 2 -46.33 29.71 -17.99
CA ASN A 2 -45.91 28.31 -18.02
C ASN A 2 -44.86 28.10 -16.91
N TYR A 3 -45.19 27.27 -15.93
CA TYR A 3 -44.30 26.85 -14.84
C TYR A 3 -43.24 25.80 -15.29
N ASN A 4 -43.01 25.66 -16.60
CA ASN A 4 -42.53 24.42 -17.23
C ASN A 4 -41.12 24.43 -17.82
N GLU A 5 -40.37 25.51 -17.75
CA GLU A 5 -38.98 25.51 -18.24
C GLU A 5 -38.05 25.93 -17.12
N ALA A 6 -37.76 24.99 -16.21
CA ALA A 6 -36.57 25.09 -15.40
C ALA A 6 -35.38 25.06 -16.38
N ASN A 7 -34.67 26.20 -16.52
CA ASN A 7 -33.54 26.37 -17.43
C ASN A 7 -32.31 25.55 -16.98
N TYR A 8 -32.43 24.23 -16.91
CA TYR A 8 -31.34 23.34 -16.50
C TYR A 8 -30.12 23.47 -17.43
N ASP A 9 -30.34 23.66 -18.73
CA ASP A 9 -29.27 23.91 -19.70
C ASP A 9 -28.48 25.20 -19.40
N GLU A 10 -29.17 26.23 -18.91
CA GLU A 10 -28.51 27.48 -18.50
C GLU A 10 -27.67 27.28 -17.25
N VAL A 11 -28.17 26.53 -16.26
CA VAL A 11 -27.42 26.17 -15.06
C VAL A 11 -26.16 25.38 -15.43
N VAL A 12 -26.27 24.41 -16.34
CA VAL A 12 -25.12 23.64 -16.84
C VAL A 12 -24.07 24.59 -17.45
N ARG A 13 -24.50 25.51 -18.33
CA ARG A 13 -23.61 26.48 -18.99
C ARG A 13 -22.92 27.43 -18.00
N ILE A 14 -23.66 27.94 -17.02
CA ILE A 14 -23.13 28.86 -16.00
C ILE A 14 -22.14 28.10 -15.11
N ALA A 15 -22.52 26.93 -14.60
CA ALA A 15 -21.65 26.12 -13.76
C ALA A 15 -20.35 25.73 -14.48
N ASP A 16 -20.42 25.37 -15.77
CA ASP A 16 -19.23 25.07 -16.57
C ASP A 16 -18.30 26.27 -16.76
N THR A 17 -18.87 27.48 -16.83
CA THR A 17 -18.07 28.72 -16.88
C THR A 17 -17.42 28.97 -15.53
N LEU A 18 -18.19 28.90 -14.45
CA LEU A 18 -17.68 29.13 -13.09
C LEU A 18 -16.59 28.12 -12.71
N LEU A 19 -16.77 26.83 -13.02
CA LEU A 19 -15.80 25.79 -12.69
C LEU A 19 -14.49 25.87 -13.49
N LYS A 20 -14.37 26.79 -14.45
CA LYS A 20 -13.10 27.12 -15.12
C LYS A 20 -12.33 28.23 -14.42
N GLU A 21 -13.03 29.05 -13.65
CA GLU A 21 -12.43 30.11 -12.84
C GLU A 21 -11.98 29.45 -11.52
N ASP A 22 -10.68 29.21 -11.36
CA ASP A 22 -10.10 28.49 -10.20
C ASP A 22 -10.02 29.40 -8.94
N THR A 23 -11.08 30.18 -8.69
CA THR A 23 -11.15 31.25 -7.70
C THR A 23 -12.08 30.95 -6.52
N PHE A 24 -12.86 29.87 -6.60
CA PHE A 24 -13.87 29.51 -5.61
C PHE A 24 -13.29 28.78 -4.40
N SER A 25 -13.96 28.91 -3.26
CA SER A 25 -13.67 28.05 -2.11
C SER A 25 -14.07 26.59 -2.40
N ILE A 26 -13.52 25.65 -1.64
CA ILE A 26 -13.86 24.23 -1.80
C ILE A 26 -15.36 23.98 -1.61
N ASP A 27 -15.98 24.64 -0.64
CA ASP A 27 -17.41 24.48 -0.38
C ASP A 27 -18.27 25.09 -1.50
N ASP A 28 -17.90 26.26 -2.03
CA ASP A 28 -18.59 26.87 -3.19
C ASP A 28 -18.49 25.97 -4.43
N GLU A 29 -17.32 25.40 -4.69
CA GLU A 29 -17.13 24.48 -5.81
C GLU A 29 -18.00 23.22 -5.67
N ILE A 30 -18.12 22.69 -4.44
CA ILE A 30 -18.99 21.55 -4.14
C ILE A 30 -20.45 21.91 -4.42
N ASP A 31 -20.91 23.09 -3.99
CA ASP A 31 -22.27 23.55 -4.23
C ASP A 31 -22.54 23.74 -5.73
N ILE A 32 -21.63 24.39 -6.47
CA ILE A 32 -21.73 24.55 -7.93
C ILE A 32 -21.80 23.19 -8.62
N ARG A 33 -20.93 22.25 -8.27
CA ARG A 33 -20.94 20.89 -8.84
C ARG A 33 -22.22 20.12 -8.46
N THR A 34 -22.79 20.39 -7.29
CA THR A 34 -24.05 19.78 -6.83
C THR A 34 -25.20 20.25 -7.73
N TYR A 35 -25.35 21.56 -7.92
CA TYR A 35 -26.37 22.12 -8.81
C TYR A 35 -26.19 21.69 -10.27
N LEU A 36 -24.94 21.64 -10.74
CA LEU A 36 -24.61 21.09 -12.05
C LEU A 36 -25.06 19.64 -12.18
N SER A 37 -24.74 18.79 -11.20
CA SER A 37 -25.11 17.37 -11.21
C SER A 37 -26.64 17.19 -11.20
N PHE A 38 -27.36 17.99 -10.43
CA PHE A 38 -28.83 17.95 -10.38
C PHE A 38 -29.43 18.32 -11.75
N SER A 39 -28.92 19.37 -12.37
CA SER A 39 -29.35 19.83 -13.70
C SER A 39 -29.06 18.79 -14.77
N LEU A 40 -27.89 18.16 -14.73
CA LEU A 40 -27.50 17.06 -15.62
C LEU A 40 -28.44 15.85 -15.50
N VAL A 41 -28.84 15.47 -14.28
CA VAL A 41 -29.83 14.38 -14.06
C VAL A 41 -31.21 14.76 -14.59
N ALA A 42 -31.60 16.03 -14.47
CA ALA A 42 -32.87 16.55 -14.96
C ALA A 42 -32.95 16.47 -16.50
N ILE A 43 -31.89 16.87 -17.21
CA ILE A 43 -31.81 16.78 -18.69
C ILE A 43 -31.46 15.38 -19.21
N GLY A 44 -31.23 14.41 -18.33
CA GLY A 44 -30.98 13.01 -18.69
C GLY A 44 -29.51 12.63 -18.91
N ASP A 45 -28.56 13.56 -18.80
CA ASP A 45 -27.12 13.29 -18.85
C ASP A 45 -26.59 12.74 -17.52
N THR A 46 -27.05 11.53 -17.20
CA THR A 46 -26.65 10.83 -15.97
C THR A 46 -25.16 10.46 -15.95
N SER A 47 -24.54 10.25 -17.12
CA SER A 47 -23.13 9.89 -17.23
C SER A 47 -22.23 11.04 -16.75
N ARG A 48 -22.52 12.26 -17.20
CA ARG A 48 -21.78 13.44 -16.77
C ARG A 48 -22.08 13.79 -15.32
N ALA A 49 -23.33 13.66 -14.88
CA ALA A 49 -23.69 13.86 -13.47
C ALA A 49 -22.89 12.95 -12.53
N ARG A 50 -22.72 11.66 -12.86
CA ARG A 50 -21.89 10.74 -12.07
C ARG A 50 -20.46 11.24 -11.94
N LYS A 51 -19.85 11.69 -13.04
CA LYS A 51 -18.48 12.22 -13.03
C LYS A 51 -18.35 13.46 -12.13
N GLU A 52 -19.32 14.35 -12.15
CA GLU A 52 -19.33 15.53 -11.28
C GLU A 52 -19.50 15.15 -9.80
N PHE A 53 -20.38 14.19 -9.48
CA PHE A 53 -20.49 13.65 -8.12
C PHE A 53 -19.19 12.98 -7.64
N ILE A 54 -18.48 12.25 -8.51
CA ILE A 54 -17.16 11.69 -8.17
C ILE A 54 -16.16 12.80 -7.85
N LYS A 55 -16.17 13.91 -8.60
CA LYS A 55 -15.29 15.07 -8.30
C LYS A 55 -15.61 15.69 -6.95
N ILE A 56 -16.90 15.76 -6.57
CA ILE A 56 -17.31 16.18 -5.21
C ILE A 56 -16.71 15.22 -4.17
N LEU A 57 -16.89 13.91 -4.34
CA LEU A 57 -16.41 12.89 -3.39
C LEU A 57 -14.87 12.83 -3.29
N LEU A 58 -14.15 13.18 -4.36
CA LEU A 58 -12.70 13.33 -4.33
C LEU A 58 -12.24 14.49 -3.43
N LYS A 59 -13.06 15.55 -3.30
CA LYS A 59 -12.77 16.71 -2.44
C LYS A 59 -13.33 16.55 -1.02
N LYS A 60 -14.52 15.98 -0.89
CA LYS A 60 -15.26 15.77 0.38
C LYS A 60 -15.81 14.34 0.46
N PRO A 61 -15.01 13.37 0.94
CA PRO A 61 -15.36 11.94 0.95
C PRO A 61 -16.60 11.57 1.77
N ASP A 62 -16.94 12.39 2.76
CA ASP A 62 -18.07 12.23 3.67
C ASP A 62 -19.35 12.94 3.16
N TYR A 63 -19.30 13.57 1.99
CA TYR A 63 -20.45 14.24 1.39
C TYR A 63 -21.65 13.29 1.23
N SER A 64 -22.84 13.80 1.55
CA SER A 64 -24.11 13.09 1.45
C SER A 64 -25.23 14.02 1.05
N LEU A 65 -26.11 13.56 0.15
CA LEU A 65 -27.33 14.26 -0.21
C LEU A 65 -28.42 14.04 0.85
N ASN A 66 -29.19 15.08 1.16
CA ASN A 66 -30.34 14.96 2.06
C ASN A 66 -31.55 14.39 1.29
N PRO A 67 -32.06 13.20 1.63
CA PRO A 67 -33.18 12.57 0.92
C PRO A 67 -34.51 13.32 1.00
N GLU A 68 -34.69 14.18 2.01
CA GLU A 68 -35.93 14.97 2.19
C GLU A 68 -36.07 16.07 1.13
N PHE A 69 -34.94 16.55 0.58
CA PHE A 69 -34.91 17.68 -0.35
C PHE A 69 -34.46 17.29 -1.76
N VAL A 70 -34.00 16.06 -1.97
CA VAL A 70 -33.42 15.61 -3.23
C VAL A 70 -34.26 14.50 -3.83
N SER A 71 -34.56 14.60 -5.13
CA SER A 71 -35.38 13.59 -5.80
C SER A 71 -34.75 12.19 -5.74
N PRO A 72 -35.55 11.11 -5.64
CA PRO A 72 -35.03 9.74 -5.62
C PRO A 72 -34.14 9.39 -6.81
N LYS A 73 -34.41 9.99 -7.99
CA LYS A 73 -33.60 9.81 -9.20
C LYS A 73 -32.19 10.40 -9.05
N ILE A 74 -32.04 11.56 -8.43
CA ILE A 74 -30.72 12.16 -8.18
C ILE A 74 -29.96 11.33 -7.14
N ILE A 75 -30.63 10.89 -6.07
CA ILE A 75 -30.04 10.03 -5.03
C ILE A 75 -29.49 8.74 -5.65
N SER A 76 -30.24 8.08 -6.52
CA SER A 76 -29.77 6.84 -7.14
C SER A 76 -28.52 7.05 -7.99
N ILE A 77 -28.43 8.13 -8.76
CA ILE A 77 -27.23 8.48 -9.54
C ILE A 77 -26.04 8.81 -8.63
N PHE A 78 -26.26 9.54 -7.53
CA PHE A 78 -25.22 9.83 -6.55
C PHE A 78 -24.68 8.56 -5.88
N LEU A 79 -25.55 7.60 -5.53
CA LEU A 79 -25.11 6.33 -4.94
C LEU A 79 -24.25 5.51 -5.91
N ILE A 80 -24.59 5.49 -7.19
CA ILE A 80 -23.74 4.84 -8.22
C ILE A 80 -22.38 5.55 -8.30
N ALA A 81 -22.36 6.88 -8.31
CA ALA A 81 -21.11 7.66 -8.29
C ALA A 81 -20.28 7.39 -7.03
N LYS A 82 -20.92 7.18 -5.87
CA LYS A 82 -20.26 6.81 -4.61
C LYS A 82 -19.60 5.44 -4.68
N ASP A 83 -20.28 4.45 -5.27
CA ASP A 83 -19.70 3.12 -5.50
C ASP A 83 -18.50 3.18 -6.47
N GLU A 84 -18.62 3.96 -7.56
CA GLU A 84 -17.52 4.19 -8.49
C GLU A 84 -16.31 4.87 -7.80
N TYR A 85 -16.56 5.91 -7.00
CA TYR A 85 -15.55 6.57 -6.18
C TYR A 85 -14.82 5.60 -5.25
N LEU A 86 -15.55 4.73 -4.55
CA LEU A 86 -14.94 3.74 -3.65
C LEU A 86 -14.02 2.75 -4.40
N ARG A 87 -14.37 2.39 -5.64
CA ARG A 87 -13.51 1.56 -6.50
C ARG A 87 -12.25 2.32 -6.89
N ILE A 88 -12.37 3.58 -7.33
CA ILE A 88 -11.24 4.44 -7.68
C ILE A 88 -10.28 4.60 -6.49
N VAL A 89 -10.80 4.89 -5.30
CA VAL A 89 -9.98 5.03 -4.08
C VAL A 89 -9.30 3.71 -3.70
N LYS A 90 -9.98 2.58 -3.86
CA LYS A 90 -9.39 1.26 -3.60
C LYS A 90 -8.24 0.98 -4.57
N GLU A 91 -8.44 1.22 -5.86
CA GLU A 91 -7.41 1.05 -6.89
C GLU A 91 -6.21 1.99 -6.64
N MET A 92 -6.46 3.25 -6.28
CA MET A 92 -5.40 4.20 -5.91
C MET A 92 -4.61 3.71 -4.69
N LYS A 93 -5.28 3.19 -3.65
CA LYS A 93 -4.61 2.63 -2.47
C LYS A 93 -3.77 1.39 -2.80
N GLU A 94 -4.21 0.56 -3.74
CA GLU A 94 -3.46 -0.62 -4.19
C GLU A 94 -2.19 -0.25 -4.99
N LYS A 95 -2.19 0.91 -5.66
CA LYS A 95 -1.00 1.43 -6.37
C LYS A 95 0.08 1.94 -5.43
N ILE A 96 -0.28 2.54 -4.29
CA ILE A 96 0.69 3.08 -3.34
C ILE A 96 1.58 1.93 -2.81
N PRO A 97 2.90 1.95 -3.07
CA PRO A 97 3.78 0.91 -2.54
C PRO A 97 3.75 0.96 -1.00
N PRO A 98 3.77 -0.20 -0.33
CA PRO A 98 3.84 -0.25 1.13
C PRO A 98 5.11 0.48 1.61
N PRO A 99 5.13 0.97 2.85
CA PRO A 99 6.30 1.67 3.36
C PRO A 99 7.50 0.72 3.47
N LEU A 100 8.71 1.26 3.24
CA LEU A 100 9.95 0.46 3.18
C LEU A 100 10.25 -0.30 4.48
N TRP A 101 9.79 0.19 5.63
CA TRP A 101 10.07 -0.44 6.92
C TRP A 101 9.52 -1.87 7.01
N TYR A 102 8.49 -2.23 6.23
CA TYR A 102 8.06 -3.63 6.14
C TYR A 102 9.23 -4.55 5.75
N GLY A 103 9.96 -4.19 4.69
CA GLY A 103 11.12 -4.95 4.22
C GLY A 103 12.33 -4.90 5.16
N ILE A 104 12.42 -3.89 6.04
CA ILE A 104 13.54 -3.74 6.99
C ILE A 104 13.37 -4.70 8.18
N ILE A 105 12.16 -4.86 8.70
CA ILE A 105 11.91 -5.71 9.89
C ILE A 105 12.09 -7.18 9.55
N LEU A 106 11.51 -7.63 8.44
CA LEU A 106 11.58 -9.02 8.03
C LEU A 106 11.74 -9.10 6.51
N PRO A 107 12.91 -9.58 6.04
CA PRO A 107 13.15 -9.79 4.62
C PRO A 107 12.05 -10.60 3.93
N GLY A 108 11.69 -10.19 2.71
CA GLY A 108 10.65 -10.83 1.89
C GLY A 108 9.22 -10.32 2.12
N THR A 109 8.92 -9.59 3.21
CA THR A 109 7.56 -9.10 3.46
C THR A 109 7.14 -7.98 2.50
N TYR A 110 8.08 -7.13 2.06
CA TYR A 110 7.82 -6.09 1.08
C TYR A 110 7.50 -6.71 -0.29
N GLN A 111 8.33 -7.65 -0.75
CA GLN A 111 8.18 -8.37 -2.02
C GLN A 111 6.86 -9.15 -2.07
N PHE A 112 6.46 -9.76 -0.95
CA PHE A 112 5.19 -10.48 -0.82
C PHE A 112 3.98 -9.59 -1.15
N LYS A 113 4.03 -8.30 -0.76
CA LYS A 113 2.96 -7.32 -1.00
C LYS A 113 3.05 -6.64 -2.36
N VAL A 114 4.26 -6.45 -2.88
CA VAL A 114 4.51 -5.56 -4.03
C VAL A 114 4.63 -6.28 -5.36
N GLU A 115 5.21 -7.48 -5.38
CA GLU A 115 5.64 -8.15 -6.61
C GLU A 115 5.05 -9.56 -6.70
N SER A 116 5.58 -10.51 -5.93
CA SER A 116 5.11 -11.89 -5.96
C SER A 116 5.18 -12.55 -4.60
N ARG A 117 4.14 -13.33 -4.28
CA ARG A 117 4.07 -14.13 -3.05
C ARG A 117 5.20 -15.16 -2.99
N LEU A 118 5.56 -15.76 -4.13
CA LEU A 118 6.62 -16.76 -4.21
C LEU A 118 7.98 -16.19 -3.82
N LYS A 119 8.41 -15.08 -4.46
CA LYS A 119 9.69 -14.43 -4.14
C LYS A 119 9.75 -13.97 -2.68
N GLY A 120 8.68 -13.33 -2.21
CA GLY A 120 8.57 -12.90 -0.81
C GLY A 120 8.69 -14.07 0.18
N ASN A 121 8.03 -15.20 -0.11
CA ASN A 121 8.12 -16.40 0.72
C ASN A 121 9.53 -17.02 0.71
N ILE A 122 10.17 -17.13 -0.45
CA ILE A 122 11.53 -17.67 -0.56
C ILE A 122 12.49 -16.84 0.30
N MET A 123 12.45 -15.51 0.18
CA MET A 123 13.32 -14.61 0.96
C MET A 123 13.04 -14.72 2.46
N LYS A 124 11.76 -14.72 2.85
CA LYS A 124 11.34 -14.84 4.26
C LYS A 124 11.81 -16.16 4.87
N TYR A 125 11.55 -17.30 4.22
CA TYR A 125 11.94 -18.60 4.77
C TYR A 125 13.45 -18.81 4.77
N SER A 126 14.16 -18.29 3.76
CA SER A 126 15.63 -18.31 3.73
C SER A 126 16.22 -17.50 4.89
N PHE A 127 15.67 -16.32 5.17
CA PHE A 127 16.10 -15.49 6.29
C PHE A 127 15.82 -16.15 7.64
N ILE A 128 14.60 -16.69 7.84
CA ILE A 128 14.24 -17.37 9.09
C ILE A 128 15.14 -18.59 9.33
N SER A 129 15.36 -19.41 8.30
CA SER A 129 16.21 -20.60 8.39
C SER A 129 17.66 -20.24 8.72
N SER A 130 18.26 -19.30 7.97
CA SER A 130 19.64 -18.86 8.20
C SER A 130 19.84 -18.17 9.55
N SER A 131 18.91 -17.31 9.97
CA SER A 131 18.96 -16.65 11.28
C SER A 131 18.82 -17.66 12.43
N SER A 132 17.96 -18.66 12.28
CA SER A 132 17.83 -19.74 13.27
C SER A 132 19.12 -20.55 13.38
N GLY A 133 19.74 -20.89 12.24
CA GLY A 133 21.05 -21.54 12.18
C GLY A 133 22.14 -20.69 12.83
N LEU A 134 22.12 -19.37 12.65
CA LEU A 134 23.04 -18.44 13.30
C LEU A 134 22.90 -18.47 14.82
N ILE A 135 21.67 -18.37 15.34
CA ILE A 135 21.41 -18.40 16.79
C ILE A 135 21.89 -19.74 17.38
N LEU A 136 21.54 -20.86 16.78
CA LEU A 136 21.92 -22.19 17.26
C LEU A 136 23.44 -22.41 17.21
N SER A 137 24.11 -21.99 16.13
CA SER A 137 25.56 -22.12 16.01
C SER A 137 26.31 -21.22 16.98
N PHE A 138 25.81 -20.00 17.23
CA PHE A 138 26.39 -19.09 18.22
C PHE A 138 26.30 -19.66 19.64
N LEU A 139 25.13 -20.15 20.05
CA LEU A 139 24.96 -20.79 21.36
C LEU A 139 25.83 -22.04 21.50
N SER A 140 25.85 -22.89 20.47
CA SER A 140 26.68 -24.11 20.45
C SER A 140 28.16 -23.78 20.58
N LYS A 141 28.64 -22.74 19.87
CA LYS A 141 30.02 -22.25 19.95
C LYS A 141 30.38 -21.87 21.39
N GLU A 142 29.54 -21.11 22.09
CA GLU A 142 29.81 -20.69 23.48
C GLU A 142 29.84 -21.89 24.45
N ILE A 143 28.92 -22.85 24.31
CA ILE A 143 28.88 -24.05 25.14
C ILE A 143 30.12 -24.92 24.92
N LEU A 144 30.43 -25.21 23.65
CA LEU A 144 31.58 -26.05 23.28
C LEU A 144 32.91 -25.40 23.64
N HIS A 145 32.98 -24.07 23.60
CA HIS A 145 34.14 -23.30 24.06
C HIS A 145 34.46 -23.61 25.53
N ARG A 146 33.44 -23.55 26.40
CA ARG A 146 33.59 -23.85 27.83
C ARG A 146 33.94 -25.32 28.06
N ILE A 147 33.31 -26.24 27.31
CA ILE A 147 33.58 -27.67 27.46
C ILE A 147 35.02 -27.98 27.09
N TYR A 148 35.53 -27.51 25.94
CA TYR A 148 36.92 -27.82 25.56
C TYR A 148 37.92 -27.26 26.57
N LEU A 149 37.70 -26.04 27.08
CA LEU A 149 38.58 -25.43 28.09
C LEU A 149 38.57 -26.18 29.43
N SER A 150 37.52 -26.93 29.72
CA SER A 150 37.42 -27.72 30.94
C SER A 150 38.16 -29.06 30.86
N LYS A 151 38.55 -29.51 29.66
CA LYS A 151 39.19 -30.82 29.47
C LYS A 151 40.68 -30.74 29.73
N ARG A 152 41.22 -31.80 30.34
CA ARG A 152 42.65 -31.94 30.67
C ARG A 152 43.34 -33.06 29.90
N ASP A 153 42.58 -34.06 29.46
CA ASP A 153 43.07 -35.13 28.61
C ASP A 153 43.23 -34.63 27.17
N GLN A 154 44.35 -34.97 26.53
CA GLN A 154 44.69 -34.47 25.19
C GLN A 154 43.71 -34.96 24.12
N GLU A 155 43.29 -36.23 24.18
CA GLU A 155 42.34 -36.78 23.20
C GLU A 155 40.96 -36.12 23.34
N GLU A 156 40.52 -35.87 24.58
CA GLU A 156 39.31 -35.13 24.84
C GLU A 156 39.40 -33.68 24.34
N ILE A 157 40.52 -32.99 24.58
CA ILE A 157 40.76 -31.62 24.09
C ILE A 157 40.60 -31.58 22.57
N ASP A 158 41.26 -32.48 21.84
CA ASP A 158 41.21 -32.51 20.38
C ASP A 158 39.81 -32.86 19.85
N LYS A 159 39.08 -33.73 20.55
CA LYS A 159 37.68 -34.03 20.22
C LYS A 159 36.78 -32.81 20.38
N TRP A 160 36.80 -32.15 21.54
CA TRP A 160 35.92 -31.01 21.82
C TRP A 160 36.32 -29.76 21.02
N TYR A 161 37.61 -29.57 20.75
CA TYR A 161 38.09 -28.53 19.85
C TYR A 161 37.53 -28.67 18.44
N ARG A 162 37.45 -29.90 17.89
CA ARG A 162 36.83 -30.12 16.57
C ARG A 162 35.37 -29.70 16.53
N TYR A 163 34.58 -30.03 17.55
CA TYR A 163 33.18 -29.60 17.64
C TYR A 163 33.05 -28.08 17.79
N TYR A 164 33.89 -27.47 18.63
CA TYR A 164 33.96 -26.02 18.78
C TYR A 164 34.29 -25.34 17.43
N ASN A 165 35.33 -25.80 16.74
CA ASN A 165 35.77 -25.26 15.45
C ASN A 165 34.67 -25.41 14.37
N LEU A 166 33.93 -26.53 14.38
CA LEU A 166 32.77 -26.69 13.50
C LEU A 166 31.71 -25.63 13.79
N SER A 167 31.31 -25.45 15.05
CA SER A 167 30.30 -24.44 15.43
C SER A 167 30.75 -23.01 15.16
N TYR A 168 32.05 -22.72 15.34
CA TYR A 168 32.67 -21.46 14.96
C TYR A 168 32.53 -21.20 13.46
N LYS A 169 32.92 -22.16 12.61
CA LYS A 169 32.77 -22.05 11.14
C LYS A 169 31.30 -21.91 10.73
N SER A 170 30.40 -22.67 11.34
CA SER A 170 28.95 -22.55 11.10
C SER A 170 28.43 -21.15 11.45
N THR A 171 28.89 -20.56 12.56
CA THR A 171 28.52 -19.19 12.94
C THR A 171 28.88 -18.18 11.86
N PHE A 172 30.10 -18.24 11.31
CA PHE A 172 30.50 -17.38 10.19
C PHE A 172 29.64 -17.63 8.96
N PHE A 173 29.45 -18.90 8.57
CA PHE A 173 28.64 -19.26 7.41
C PHE A 173 27.22 -18.68 7.49
N PHE A 174 26.53 -18.89 8.62
CA PHE A 174 25.18 -18.36 8.81
C PHE A 174 25.16 -16.84 8.96
N SER A 175 26.20 -16.21 9.54
CA SER A 175 26.32 -14.75 9.60
C SER A 175 26.37 -14.13 8.21
N TYR A 176 27.26 -14.63 7.34
CA TYR A 176 27.38 -14.15 5.97
C TYR A 176 26.13 -14.42 5.15
N THR A 177 25.52 -15.59 5.31
CA THR A 177 24.28 -15.95 4.61
C THR A 177 23.13 -15.03 5.01
N THR A 178 22.93 -14.83 6.33
CA THR A 178 21.87 -13.96 6.86
C THR A 178 22.07 -12.51 6.42
N GLY A 179 23.31 -12.00 6.55
CA GLY A 179 23.67 -10.66 6.10
C GLY A 179 23.49 -10.46 4.59
N GLY A 180 23.90 -11.45 3.79
CA GLY A 180 23.71 -11.44 2.33
C GLY A 180 22.24 -11.41 1.93
N ILE A 181 21.40 -12.25 2.54
CA ILE A 181 19.94 -12.23 2.33
C ILE A 181 19.35 -10.87 2.70
N TYR A 182 19.79 -10.29 3.81
CA TYR A 182 19.30 -9.00 4.29
C TYR A 182 19.68 -7.85 3.34
N ILE A 183 20.93 -7.77 2.91
CA ILE A 183 21.42 -6.77 1.95
C ILE A 183 20.70 -6.91 0.61
N PHE A 184 20.59 -8.14 0.09
CA PHE A 184 19.87 -8.42 -1.15
C PHE A 184 18.41 -7.96 -1.05
N ASN A 185 17.74 -8.24 0.08
CA ASN A 185 16.39 -7.76 0.34
C ASN A 185 16.27 -6.24 0.32
N LEU A 186 17.22 -5.51 0.91
CA LEU A 186 17.20 -4.04 0.90
C LEU A 186 17.36 -3.47 -0.51
N LEU A 187 18.31 -4.00 -1.29
CA LEU A 187 18.53 -3.60 -2.68
C LEU A 187 17.30 -3.85 -3.54
N ASP A 188 16.68 -5.02 -3.37
CA ASP A 188 15.47 -5.39 -4.10
C ASP A 188 14.26 -4.51 -3.71
N CYS A 189 14.06 -4.20 -2.43
CA CYS A 189 13.05 -3.25 -1.97
C CYS A 189 13.24 -1.86 -2.60
N LEU A 190 14.48 -1.37 -2.64
CA LEU A 190 14.82 -0.08 -3.24
C LEU A 190 14.56 -0.07 -4.76
N SER A 191 14.90 -1.16 -5.45
CA SER A 191 14.66 -1.32 -6.88
C SER A 191 13.16 -1.33 -7.21
N LEU A 192 12.37 -2.16 -6.52
CA LEU A 192 10.92 -2.26 -6.70
C LEU A 192 10.20 -0.94 -6.41
N ARG A 193 10.64 -0.19 -5.39
CA ARG A 193 10.07 1.12 -5.07
C ARG A 193 10.32 2.14 -6.19
N ARG A 194 11.52 2.14 -6.78
CA ARG A 194 11.85 3.01 -7.91
C ARG A 194 11.00 2.66 -9.14
N TYR A 195 10.87 1.36 -9.44
CA TYR A 195 10.05 0.89 -10.56
C TYR A 195 8.58 1.27 -10.44
N LYS A 196 7.95 1.09 -9.27
CA LYS A 196 6.54 1.50 -9.08
C LYS A 196 6.36 3.01 -9.23
N LYS A 197 7.27 3.81 -8.68
CA LYS A 197 7.23 5.26 -8.86
C LYS A 197 7.28 5.68 -10.34
N SER A 198 8.09 5.02 -11.18
CA SER A 198 8.18 5.38 -12.61
C SER A 198 6.98 4.98 -13.46
N VAL A 199 6.12 4.08 -12.98
CA VAL A 199 4.92 3.64 -13.71
C VAL A 199 3.71 4.52 -13.39
N ASP A 200 3.73 5.21 -12.25
CA ASP A 200 2.64 6.05 -11.77
C ASP A 200 2.76 7.54 -12.20
N TYR A 201 3.81 7.93 -12.94
CA TYR A 201 4.00 9.25 -13.57
C TYR A 201 4.01 9.13 -15.09
#